data_AF-W9VPM3-F1
#
_entry.id   AF-W9VPM3-F1
#
_cell.length_a   1.000
_cell.length_b   1.000
_cell.length_c   1.000
_cell.angle_alpha   90.00
_cell.angle_beta   90.00
_cell.angle_gamma   90.00
#
_symmetry.space_group_name_H-M   'P 1'
#
loop_
_entity.id
_entity.type
_entity.pdbx_description
1 polymer ?
#
loop_
_entity_poly.entity_id
_entity_poly.type
_entity_poly.pdbx_seq_one_letter_code
_entity_poly.pdbx_strand_id
1 'polypeptide(L)'
;MLTWLELDIETGSVLFEWSSLDHVDPSGAYLPLNPDQAGAGSNSSDAWDYFHINSVDKDDQGNYLISARDANAVYKINGATDEIIWQLSGKSSSFTMGDQVEFAFQHHARFLSRNENDTIEVISLYDISAHGTENGHGHEVYFYNIGHQAGGHAPSV
;
A
#
# COMPACT_ATOMS: atom_id res chain seq x y z
N MET A 1 -3.08 -7.25 7.61
CA MET A 1 -3.79 -6.37 8.59
C MET A 1 -4.68 -5.39 7.83
N LEU A 2 -5.98 -5.31 8.16
CA LEU A 2 -6.99 -4.59 7.36
C LEU A 2 -7.54 -3.29 7.99
N THR A 3 -7.42 -3.15 9.31
CA THR A 3 -7.92 -2.01 10.09
C THR A 3 -6.77 -1.43 10.90
N TRP A 4 -6.75 -0.12 11.09
CA TRP A 4 -5.82 0.56 12.00
C TRP A 4 -6.56 1.56 12.89
N LEU A 5 -5.98 1.87 14.05
CA LEU A 5 -6.57 2.74 15.06
C LEU A 5 -5.57 3.82 15.51
N GLU A 6 -6.03 5.07 15.63
CA GLU A 6 -5.38 6.08 16.46
C GLU A 6 -5.99 6.01 17.86
N LEU A 7 -5.14 5.84 18.88
CA LEU A 7 -5.57 5.71 20.26
C LEU A 7 -4.97 6.82 21.10
N ASP A 8 -5.78 7.36 22.01
CA ASP A 8 -5.28 8.08 23.16
C ASP A 8 -4.64 7.08 24.13
N ILE A 9 -3.32 7.21 24.36
CA ILE A 9 -2.56 6.22 25.13
C ILE A 9 -2.91 6.25 26.63
N GLU A 10 -3.29 7.42 27.16
CA GLU A 10 -3.61 7.58 28.57
C GLU A 10 -4.95 6.94 28.93
N THR A 11 -5.96 7.14 28.08
CA THR A 11 -7.34 6.73 28.32
C THR A 11 -7.72 5.44 27.61
N GLY A 12 -7.00 5.05 26.57
CA GLY A 12 -7.35 3.95 25.67
C GLY A 12 -8.50 4.29 24.71
N SER A 13 -8.90 5.56 24.62
CA SER A 13 -9.99 5.99 23.74
C SER A 13 -9.58 5.91 22.27
N VAL A 14 -10.48 5.42 21.42
CA VAL A 14 -10.29 5.47 19.96
C VAL A 14 -10.53 6.90 19.48
N LEU A 15 -9.50 7.51 18.90
CA LEU A 15 -9.55 8.84 18.31
C LEU A 15 -9.91 8.77 16.82
N PHE A 16 -9.46 7.71 16.14
CA PHE A 16 -9.75 7.45 14.74
C PHE A 16 -9.67 5.95 14.46
N GLU A 17 -10.56 5.46 13.60
CA GLU A 17 -10.56 4.09 13.11
C GLU A 17 -10.77 4.12 11.60
N TRP A 18 -10.04 3.27 10.89
CA TRP A 18 -10.21 3.14 9.46
C TRP A 18 -10.01 1.69 9.03
N SER A 19 -10.95 1.20 8.25
CA SER A 19 -11.01 -0.17 7.76
C SER A 19 -10.94 -0.15 6.24
N SER A 20 -9.91 -0.78 5.69
CA SER A 20 -9.72 -0.84 4.23
C SER A 20 -10.94 -1.37 3.47
N LEU A 21 -11.69 -2.30 4.05
CA LEU A 21 -12.86 -2.92 3.41
C LEU A 21 -14.05 -1.95 3.21
N ASP A 22 -14.08 -0.82 3.92
CA ASP A 22 -15.11 0.20 3.73
C ASP A 22 -14.80 1.12 2.54
N HIS A 23 -13.54 1.13 2.07
CA HIS A 23 -13.06 2.10 1.08
C HIS A 23 -12.40 1.47 -0.16
N VAL A 24 -11.87 0.25 -0.07
CA VAL A 24 -11.08 -0.40 -1.12
C VAL A 24 -11.66 -1.75 -1.47
N ASP A 25 -11.96 -1.96 -2.76
CA ASP A 25 -12.40 -3.25 -3.28
C ASP A 25 -11.24 -4.27 -3.22
N PRO A 26 -11.42 -5.45 -2.59
CA PRO A 26 -10.38 -6.47 -2.52
C PRO A 26 -9.82 -6.94 -3.87
N SER A 27 -10.58 -6.79 -4.97
CA SER A 27 -10.07 -7.04 -6.32
C SER A 27 -8.90 -6.13 -6.73
N GLY A 28 -8.65 -5.06 -5.98
CA GLY A 28 -7.47 -4.20 -6.07
C GLY A 28 -6.15 -4.90 -5.71
N ALA A 29 -6.20 -6.02 -4.98
CA ALA A 29 -5.01 -6.76 -4.54
C ALA A 29 -4.19 -7.33 -5.71
N TYR A 30 -2.88 -7.37 -5.54
CA TYR A 30 -1.94 -7.98 -6.48
C TYR A 30 -1.65 -9.44 -6.16
N LEU A 31 -1.72 -9.84 -4.89
CA LEU A 31 -1.64 -11.24 -4.51
C LEU A 31 -3.01 -11.92 -4.68
N PRO A 32 -3.10 -13.07 -5.36
CA PRO A 32 -4.37 -13.76 -5.56
C PRO A 32 -4.88 -14.38 -4.26
N LEU A 33 -6.19 -14.62 -4.19
CA LEU A 33 -6.83 -15.43 -3.15
C LEU A 33 -6.43 -16.90 -3.36
N ASN A 34 -5.28 -17.28 -2.81
CA ASN A 34 -4.68 -18.61 -2.91
C ASN A 34 -4.01 -18.95 -1.56
N PRO A 35 -4.29 -20.14 -0.98
CA PRO A 35 -3.77 -20.55 0.33
C PRO A 35 -2.27 -20.37 0.52
N ASP A 36 -1.47 -20.54 -0.53
CA ASP A 36 -0.01 -20.52 -0.43
C ASP A 36 0.64 -19.15 -0.61
N GLN A 37 -0.15 -18.07 -0.69
CA GLN A 37 0.35 -16.72 -0.93
C GLN A 37 0.05 -15.79 0.25
N ALA A 38 -1.18 -15.30 0.35
CA ALA A 38 -1.64 -14.33 1.36
C ALA A 38 -2.90 -14.82 2.09
N GLY A 39 -3.12 -16.15 2.15
CA GLY A 39 -4.30 -16.78 2.75
C GLY A 39 -5.42 -17.10 1.74
N ALA A 40 -6.21 -18.14 2.03
CA ALA A 40 -7.28 -18.62 1.16
C ALA A 40 -8.66 -17.99 1.45
N GLY A 41 -8.78 -17.15 2.48
CA GLY A 41 -10.04 -16.57 2.91
C GLY A 41 -11.05 -17.60 3.45
N SER A 42 -10.59 -18.80 3.81
CA SER A 42 -11.48 -19.92 4.18
C SER A 42 -12.02 -19.85 5.61
N ASN A 43 -11.25 -19.21 6.51
CA ASN A 43 -11.59 -18.99 7.91
C ASN A 43 -10.72 -17.87 8.51
N SER A 44 -10.95 -17.48 9.76
CA SER A 44 -10.24 -16.35 10.40
C SER A 44 -8.73 -16.58 10.58
N SER A 45 -8.28 -17.83 10.70
CA SER A 45 -6.85 -18.18 10.80
C SER A 45 -6.17 -18.29 9.43
N ASP A 46 -6.94 -18.17 8.35
CA ASP A 46 -6.52 -18.24 6.94
C ASP A 46 -7.23 -17.13 6.15
N ALA A 47 -7.39 -15.97 6.77
CA ALA A 47 -8.01 -14.81 6.14
C ALA A 47 -7.09 -14.31 5.01
N TRP A 48 -7.68 -13.87 3.91
CA TRP A 48 -6.90 -13.32 2.80
C TRP A 48 -6.43 -11.90 3.12
N ASP A 49 -5.11 -11.68 3.19
CA ASP A 49 -4.49 -10.39 3.51
C ASP A 49 -4.33 -9.51 2.27
N TYR A 50 -5.44 -9.23 1.59
CA TYR A 50 -5.46 -8.53 0.30
C TYR A 50 -4.82 -7.12 0.32
N PHE A 51 -4.75 -6.48 1.49
CA PHE A 51 -4.33 -5.08 1.65
C PHE A 51 -2.98 -4.95 2.36
N HIS A 52 -2.79 -5.71 3.44
CA HIS A 52 -1.55 -5.76 4.23
C HIS A 52 -0.97 -4.37 4.56
N ILE A 53 -1.60 -3.68 5.52
CA ILE A 53 -1.06 -2.41 6.06
C ILE A 53 0.28 -2.69 6.75
N ASN A 54 1.33 -1.97 6.35
CA ASN A 54 2.68 -2.11 6.93
C ASN A 54 3.29 -0.81 7.45
N SER A 55 2.67 0.34 7.18
CA SER A 55 3.02 1.61 7.80
C SER A 55 1.87 2.60 7.75
N VAL A 56 1.78 3.43 8.78
CA VAL A 56 0.91 4.60 8.85
C VAL A 56 1.75 5.79 9.31
N ASP A 57 1.51 6.95 8.71
CA ASP A 57 2.11 8.23 9.11
C ASP A 57 1.03 9.33 9.10
N LYS A 58 1.17 10.36 9.93
CA LYS A 58 0.20 11.46 10.03
C LYS A 58 0.83 12.76 9.57
N ASP A 59 0.15 13.52 8.70
CA ASP A 59 0.61 14.85 8.28
C ASP A 59 0.26 15.93 9.32
N ASP A 60 0.77 17.14 9.09
CA ASP A 60 0.53 18.33 9.90
C ASP A 60 -0.90 18.89 9.79
N GLN A 61 -1.71 18.37 8.87
CA GLN A 61 -3.13 18.66 8.71
C GLN A 61 -4.02 17.58 9.36
N GLY A 62 -3.43 16.54 9.94
CA GLY A 62 -4.13 15.44 10.58
C GLY A 62 -4.62 14.34 9.63
N ASN A 63 -4.23 14.35 8.36
CA ASN A 63 -4.48 13.26 7.41
C ASN A 63 -3.47 12.14 7.59
N TYR A 64 -3.79 10.97 7.05
CA TYR A 64 -2.95 9.78 7.20
C TYR A 64 -2.37 9.32 5.87
N LEU A 65 -1.13 8.82 5.89
CA LEU A 65 -0.49 8.12 4.79
C LEU A 65 -0.38 6.65 5.16
N ILE A 66 -1.00 5.78 4.38
CA ILE A 66 -1.04 4.34 4.63
C ILE A 66 -0.31 3.63 3.49
N SER A 67 0.62 2.75 3.85
CA SER A 67 1.24 1.83 2.90
C SER A 67 0.52 0.48 2.94
N ALA A 68 -0.04 0.09 1.80
CA ALA A 68 -0.68 -1.21 1.58
C ALA A 68 0.24 -2.06 0.71
N ARG A 69 0.90 -3.04 1.33
CA ARG A 69 1.91 -3.88 0.71
C ARG A 69 1.37 -4.63 -0.49
N ASP A 70 0.24 -5.29 -0.29
CA ASP A 70 -0.28 -6.31 -1.22
C ASP A 70 -1.23 -5.70 -2.25
N ALA A 71 -1.51 -4.40 -2.11
CA ALA A 71 -2.12 -3.56 -3.13
C ALA A 71 -1.10 -2.82 -4.00
N ASN A 72 0.22 -2.95 -3.72
CA ASN A 72 1.30 -2.16 -4.35
C ASN A 72 1.00 -0.66 -4.38
N ALA A 73 0.42 -0.14 -3.30
CA ALA A 73 -0.14 1.22 -3.29
C ALA A 73 0.04 1.93 -1.95
N VAL A 74 0.13 3.26 -2.04
CA VAL A 74 0.13 4.17 -0.90
C VAL A 74 -1.13 5.05 -0.98
N TYR A 75 -1.83 5.21 0.14
CA TYR A 75 -3.09 5.94 0.22
C TYR A 75 -2.94 7.13 1.15
N LYS A 76 -3.46 8.29 0.74
CA LYS A 76 -3.70 9.40 1.66
C LYS A 76 -5.16 9.41 2.06
N ILE A 77 -5.41 9.39 3.37
CA ILE A 77 -6.74 9.32 3.98
C ILE A 77 -7.04 10.62 4.70
N ASN A 78 -8.24 11.15 4.50
CA ASN A 78 -8.72 12.32 5.22
C ASN A 78 -8.96 11.97 6.69
N GLY A 79 -8.27 12.66 7.60
CA GLY A 79 -8.36 12.35 9.03
C GLY A 79 -9.63 12.80 9.73
N ALA A 80 -10.47 13.59 9.05
CA ALA A 80 -11.75 14.05 9.57
C ALA A 80 -12.95 13.28 8.98
N THR A 81 -12.80 12.75 7.76
CA THR A 81 -13.91 12.16 7.01
C THR A 81 -13.70 10.72 6.60
N ASP A 82 -12.59 10.07 6.98
CA ASP A 82 -12.20 8.69 6.61
C ASP A 82 -12.05 8.37 5.10
N GLU A 83 -12.47 9.28 4.23
CA GLU A 83 -12.35 9.16 2.78
C GLU A 83 -10.90 9.15 2.25
N ILE A 84 -10.68 8.39 1.16
CA ILE A 84 -9.43 8.41 0.40
C ILE A 84 -9.31 9.75 -0.35
N ILE A 85 -8.28 10.52 -0.05
CA ILE A 85 -7.93 11.75 -0.78
C ILE A 85 -7.27 11.39 -2.11
N TRP A 86 -6.29 10.50 -2.09
CA TRP A 86 -5.63 10.00 -3.28
C TRP A 86 -4.98 8.64 -3.05
N GLN A 87 -4.74 7.93 -4.15
CA GLN A 87 -3.98 6.67 -4.21
C GLN A 87 -2.79 6.82 -5.16
N LEU A 88 -1.58 6.52 -4.67
CA LEU A 88 -0.37 6.43 -5.46
C LEU A 88 -0.09 4.96 -5.81
N SER A 89 0.11 4.69 -7.11
CA SER A 89 0.28 3.33 -7.67
C SER A 89 -0.93 2.41 -7.44
N GLY A 90 -0.75 1.11 -7.65
CA GLY A 90 -1.82 0.11 -7.63
C GLY A 90 -2.74 0.17 -8.86
N LYS A 91 -3.86 -0.57 -8.82
CA LYS A 91 -4.76 -0.69 -9.97
C LYS A 91 -5.65 0.53 -10.23
N SER A 92 -5.75 1.44 -9.24
CA SER A 92 -6.69 2.57 -9.24
C SER A 92 -5.99 3.89 -8.88
N SER A 93 -4.74 4.07 -9.31
CA SER A 93 -3.99 5.27 -8.95
C SER A 93 -4.69 6.56 -9.40
N SER A 94 -4.66 7.56 -8.53
CA SER A 94 -5.08 8.94 -8.83
C SER A 94 -4.08 9.67 -9.74
N PHE A 95 -2.91 9.09 -9.99
CA PHE A 95 -1.82 9.68 -10.75
C PHE A 95 -1.49 8.83 -11.98
N THR A 96 -1.08 9.49 -13.06
CA THR A 96 -0.39 8.80 -14.15
C THR A 96 1.06 8.59 -13.73
N MET A 97 1.44 7.34 -13.50
CA MET A 97 2.82 6.99 -13.16
C MET A 97 3.71 7.19 -14.39
N GLY A 98 4.87 7.81 -14.20
CA GLY A 98 5.88 7.94 -15.25
C GLY A 98 6.64 6.65 -15.51
N ASP A 99 7.51 6.67 -16.51
CA ASP A 99 8.41 5.55 -16.77
C ASP A 99 9.33 5.32 -15.56
N GLN A 100 9.48 4.05 -15.16
CA GLN A 100 10.41 3.63 -14.11
C GLN A 100 10.14 4.18 -12.70
N VAL A 101 8.92 4.68 -12.43
CA VAL A 101 8.51 5.09 -11.07
C VAL A 101 7.49 4.14 -10.43
N GLU A 102 7.27 2.98 -11.04
CA GLU A 102 6.53 1.88 -10.42
C GLU A 102 7.31 1.33 -9.22
N PHE A 103 6.58 0.85 -8.22
CA PHE A 103 7.12 0.17 -7.04
C PHE A 103 6.16 -0.94 -6.64
N ALA A 104 6.63 -1.91 -5.85
CA ALA A 104 5.80 -3.01 -5.38
C ALA A 104 6.23 -3.48 -4.00
N PHE A 105 5.26 -3.99 -3.23
CA PHE A 105 5.48 -4.51 -1.86
C PHE A 105 6.22 -3.52 -0.96
N GLN A 106 5.99 -2.22 -1.17
CA GLN A 106 6.69 -1.14 -0.48
C GLN A 106 6.40 -1.12 1.01
N HIS A 107 7.32 -0.56 1.80
CA HIS A 107 7.20 -0.35 3.24
C HIS A 107 7.51 1.09 3.61
N HIS A 108 7.13 1.45 4.85
CA HIS A 108 7.63 2.65 5.51
C HIS A 108 7.38 3.94 4.73
N ALA A 109 6.15 4.09 4.22
CA ALA A 109 5.72 5.35 3.64
C ALA A 109 5.69 6.44 4.73
N ARG A 110 6.33 7.58 4.46
CA ARG A 110 6.44 8.72 5.41
C ARG A 110 6.23 10.04 4.71
N PHE A 111 5.57 10.97 5.39
CA PHE A 111 5.64 12.38 5.04
C PHE A 111 7.02 12.93 5.39
N LEU A 112 7.64 13.68 4.47
CA LEU A 112 8.92 14.33 4.68
C LEU A 112 8.78 15.85 4.82
N SER A 113 8.03 16.47 3.92
CA SER A 113 7.81 17.92 3.94
C SER A 113 6.62 18.32 3.08
N ARG A 114 6.11 19.53 3.34
CA ARG A 114 5.19 20.25 2.47
C ARG A 114 5.74 21.64 2.21
N ASN A 115 5.51 22.18 1.02
CA ASN A 115 5.91 23.56 0.72
C ASN A 115 4.96 24.59 1.34
N GLU A 116 5.39 25.85 1.41
CA GLU A 116 4.68 26.93 2.15
C GLU A 116 3.26 27.24 1.65
N ASN A 117 2.93 26.89 0.41
CA ASN A 117 1.62 27.14 -0.18
C ASN A 117 0.77 25.87 -0.32
N ASP A 118 1.18 24.78 0.32
CA ASP A 118 0.47 23.49 0.36
C ASP A 118 0.21 22.84 -1.00
N THR A 119 0.99 23.19 -2.03
CA THR A 119 0.82 22.63 -3.39
C THR A 119 1.71 21.43 -3.68
N ILE A 120 2.76 21.23 -2.90
CA ILE A 120 3.72 20.13 -3.05
C ILE A 120 3.90 19.42 -1.72
N GLU A 121 3.64 18.12 -1.74
CA GLU A 121 3.94 17.20 -0.64
C GLU A 121 5.07 16.27 -1.07
N VAL A 122 6.06 16.08 -0.19
CA VAL A 122 7.16 15.16 -0.41
C VAL A 122 7.01 14.00 0.55
N ILE A 123 6.95 12.79 0.00
CA ILE A 123 6.93 11.54 0.76
C ILE A 123 8.18 10.72 0.47
N SER A 124 8.48 9.77 1.34
CA SER A 124 9.41 8.68 1.06
C SER A 124 8.73 7.33 1.26
N LEU A 125 9.25 6.30 0.61
CA LEU A 125 8.88 4.91 0.80
C LEU A 125 10.12 4.04 0.58
N TYR A 126 10.09 2.82 1.11
CA TYR A 126 11.10 1.80 0.87
C TYR A 126 10.52 0.73 -0.07
N ASP A 127 10.99 0.72 -1.31
CA ASP A 127 10.56 -0.25 -2.32
C ASP A 127 11.32 -1.57 -2.17
N ILE A 128 10.59 -2.63 -1.82
CA ILE A 128 11.15 -3.97 -1.64
C ILE A 128 11.14 -4.72 -2.97
N SER A 129 10.16 -4.46 -3.84
CA SER A 129 9.98 -5.12 -5.13
C SER A 129 10.00 -6.66 -5.08
N ALA A 130 9.69 -7.23 -3.93
CA ALA A 130 9.68 -8.67 -3.72
C ALA A 130 8.73 -9.07 -2.58
N HIS A 131 8.23 -10.30 -2.67
CA HIS A 131 7.45 -10.93 -1.61
C HIS A 131 7.87 -12.39 -1.43
N GLY A 132 7.72 -12.92 -0.21
CA GLY A 132 7.78 -14.35 0.05
C GLY A 132 6.39 -14.96 0.06
N THR A 133 6.30 -16.28 0.27
CA THR A 133 5.05 -16.89 0.72
C THR A 133 4.79 -16.46 2.17
N GLU A 134 3.54 -16.12 2.49
CA GLU A 134 3.15 -15.73 3.86
C GLU A 134 2.65 -16.93 4.69
N ASN A 135 2.92 -18.15 4.21
CA ASN A 135 2.71 -19.38 4.96
C ASN A 135 4.00 -19.72 5.75
N GLY A 136 3.85 -20.42 6.89
CA GLY A 136 4.95 -20.75 7.83
C GLY A 136 6.06 -21.68 7.30
N HIS A 137 6.16 -21.84 5.97
CA HIS A 137 7.12 -22.69 5.26
C HIS A 137 8.00 -21.91 4.26
N GLY A 138 8.03 -20.58 4.35
CA GLY A 138 8.67 -19.70 3.37
C GLY A 138 10.18 -19.96 3.15
N HIS A 139 10.50 -20.59 2.03
CA HIS A 139 11.85 -20.69 1.45
C HIS A 139 11.95 -20.04 0.07
N GLU A 140 10.85 -19.45 -0.41
CA GLU A 140 10.71 -18.91 -1.76
C GLU A 140 10.59 -17.39 -1.71
N VAL A 141 11.23 -16.71 -2.66
CA VAL A 141 11.16 -15.27 -2.86
C VAL A 141 10.75 -15.02 -4.31
N TYR A 142 9.73 -14.20 -4.48
CA TYR A 142 9.18 -13.77 -5.75
C TYR A 142 9.53 -12.31 -5.96
N PHE A 143 10.17 -11.99 -7.07
CA PHE A 143 10.47 -10.61 -7.45
C PHE A 143 9.36 -10.06 -8.33
N TYR A 144 8.93 -8.84 -8.02
CA TYR A 144 8.02 -8.10 -8.86
C TYR A 144 8.83 -7.44 -9.97
N ASN A 145 8.71 -7.95 -11.20
CA ASN A 145 9.38 -7.36 -12.35
C ASN A 145 8.67 -6.06 -12.73
N ILE A 146 9.15 -4.95 -12.18
CA ILE A 146 8.82 -3.61 -12.67
C ILE A 146 9.29 -3.54 -14.13
N GLY A 147 8.35 -3.37 -15.04
CA GLY A 147 8.58 -3.55 -16.46
C GLY A 147 9.63 -2.58 -16.99
N HIS A 148 10.83 -3.08 -17.28
CA HIS A 148 11.65 -2.46 -18.30
C HIS A 148 11.02 -2.82 -19.65
N GLN A 149 10.16 -1.95 -20.19
CA GLN A 149 10.00 -1.89 -21.65
C GLN A 149 11.33 -1.37 -22.23
N ALA A 150 12.41 -2.16 -22.16
CA ALA A 150 13.46 -2.04 -23.16
C ALA A 150 12.78 -2.37 -24.47
N GLY A 151 12.67 -1.36 -25.32
CA GLY A 151 12.34 -1.54 -26.72
C GLY A 151 13.10 -2.75 -27.24
N GLY A 152 12.35 -3.76 -27.68
CA GLY A 152 12.92 -4.88 -28.39
C GLY A 152 13.76 -4.33 -29.53
N HIS A 153 15.02 -4.75 -29.58
CA HIS A 153 15.80 -4.71 -30.79
C HIS A 153 14.99 -5.41 -31.90
N ALA A 154 14.43 -4.63 -32.82
CA ALA A 154 14.33 -5.09 -34.19
C ALA A 154 15.73 -5.00 -34.82
N PRO A 155 16.21 -6.04 -35.54
CA PRO A 155 17.51 -6.01 -36.17
C PRO A 155 17.52 -5.03 -37.35
N SER A 156 18.70 -4.50 -37.64
CA SER A 156 19.04 -3.60 -38.74
C SER A 156 18.55 -4.05 -40.12
N VAL A 157 17.88 -3.16 -40.84
CA VAL A 157 18.26 -2.58 -42.14
C VAL A 157 17.57 -1.23 -42.33
#